data_AF-A0A359DDA1-F1
#
_entry.id   AF-A0A359DDA1-F1
#
_cell.length_a   1.000
_cell.length_b   1.000
_cell.length_c   1.000
_cell.angle_alpha   90.00
_cell.angle_beta   90.00
_cell.angle_gamma   90.00
#
_symmetry.space_group_name_H-M   'P 1'
#
loop_
_entity.id
_entity.type
_entity.pdbx_description
1 polymer ?
#
loop_
_entity_poly.entity_id
_entity_poly.type
_entity_poly.pdbx_seq_one_letter_code
_entity_poly.pdbx_strand_id
1 'polypeptide(L)'
;ERKLFDMGRAVYVLDGQNLRHDLNKGLPQDRAGRTENWRRAAHVARQFNEAGLLTLAAFVAPDAEGREQAKALIGTERLITV
;
A
#
# COMPACT_ATOMS: atom_id res chain seq x y z
N GLU A 1 -11.49 0.50 -7.40
CA GLU A 1 -12.12 1.04 -6.18
C GLU A 1 -13.63 1.21 -6.36
N ARG A 2 -14.11 2.13 -7.21
CA ARG A 2 -15.54 2.42 -7.44
C ARG A 2 -16.48 1.22 -7.43
N LYS A 3 -16.19 0.18 -8.21
CA LYS A 3 -17.01 -1.05 -8.24
C LYS A 3 -17.16 -1.71 -6.86
N LEU A 4 -16.11 -1.77 -6.05
CA LEU A 4 -16.16 -2.32 -4.69
C LEU A 4 -16.98 -1.43 -3.75
N PHE A 5 -16.81 -0.11 -3.88
CA PHE A 5 -17.59 0.86 -3.12
C PHE A 5 -19.09 0.73 -3.44
N ASP A 6 -19.45 0.64 -4.72
CA ASP A 6 -20.83 0.48 -5.18
C ASP A 6 -21.45 -0.85 -4.72
N MET A 7 -20.63 -1.86 -4.41
CA MET A 7 -21.05 -3.13 -3.77
C MET A 7 -21.18 -3.03 -2.25
N GLY A 8 -21.08 -1.83 -1.66
CA GLY A 8 -21.18 -1.61 -0.22
C GLY A 8 -19.93 -2.03 0.57
N ARG A 9 -18.77 -2.18 -0.08
CA ARG A 9 -17.52 -2.49 0.61
C ARG A 9 -16.83 -1.20 1.07
N ALA A 10 -16.30 -1.21 2.28
CA ALA A 10 -15.36 -0.18 2.74
C ALA A 10 -14.03 -0.38 2.00
N VAL A 11 -13.69 0.52 1.09
CA VAL A 11 -12.51 0.42 0.23
C VAL A 11 -11.77 1.75 0.19
N TYR A 12 -10.44 1.69 0.14
CA TYR A 12 -9.58 2.87 -0.01
C TYR A 12 -8.45 2.61 -0.99
N VAL A 13 -8.13 3.61 -1.83
CA VAL A 13 -6.95 3.56 -2.69
C VAL A 13 -5.78 4.22 -1.98
N LEU A 14 -4.77 3.42 -1.65
CA LEU A 14 -3.52 3.92 -1.13
C LEU A 14 -2.58 4.21 -2.30
N ASP A 15 -2.39 5.50 -2.58
CA ASP A 15 -1.59 5.98 -3.70
C ASP A 15 -0.22 6.49 -3.24
N GLY A 16 0.83 6.07 -3.95
CA GLY A 16 2.20 6.41 -3.59
C GLY A 16 2.57 7.88 -3.77
N GLN A 17 1.92 8.62 -4.68
CA GLN A 17 2.13 10.05 -4.86
C GLN A 17 1.42 10.85 -3.77
N ASN A 18 0.19 10.48 -3.42
CA ASN A 18 -0.54 11.09 -2.30
C ASN A 18 0.23 10.94 -1.00
N LEU A 19 0.74 9.73 -0.73
CA LEU A 19 1.61 9.52 0.43
C LEU A 19 2.85 10.40 0.40
N ARG A 20 3.51 10.56 -0.76
CA ARG A 20 4.69 11.45 -0.89
C ARG A 20 4.36 12.93 -0.71
N HIS A 21 3.13 13.35 -0.97
CA HIS A 21 2.69 14.72 -0.70
C HIS A 21 2.58 14.98 0.81
N ASP A 22 2.09 13.99 1.56
CA ASP A 22 1.75 14.11 2.97
C ASP A 22 2.69 13.27 3.87
N LEU A 23 2.30 12.05 4.22
CA LEU A 23 2.96 11.19 5.22
C LEU A 23 4.44 10.92 4.93
N ASN A 24 4.78 10.82 3.66
CA ASN A 24 6.09 10.47 3.13
C ASN A 24 6.77 11.68 2.47
N LYS A 25 6.34 12.89 2.81
CA LYS A 25 6.97 14.13 2.38
C LYS A 25 8.44 14.17 2.79
N GLY A 26 9.28 14.62 1.87
CA GLY A 26 10.73 14.75 2.07
C GLY A 26 11.52 13.47 1.84
N LEU A 27 10.87 12.32 1.54
CA LEU A 27 11.62 11.15 1.09
C LEU A 27 12.32 11.45 -0.25
N PRO A 28 13.58 11.02 -0.42
CA PRO A 28 14.29 11.19 -1.68
C PRO A 28 13.57 10.48 -2.85
N GLN A 29 13.87 10.92 -4.06
CA GLN A 29 13.31 10.34 -5.29
C GLN A 29 14.14 9.15 -5.81
N ASP A 30 15.23 8.82 -5.12
CA ASP A 30 16.12 7.70 -5.41
C ASP A 30 15.51 6.34 -5.01
N ARG A 31 16.31 5.28 -5.18
CA ARG A 31 15.89 3.91 -4.84
C ARG A 31 15.52 3.79 -3.36
N ALA A 32 16.34 4.35 -2.46
CA ALA A 32 16.12 4.25 -1.02
C ALA A 32 14.80 4.93 -0.60
N GLY A 33 14.52 6.12 -1.12
CA GLY A 33 13.27 6.82 -0.83
C GLY A 33 12.04 6.12 -1.42
N ARG A 34 12.16 5.46 -2.59
CA ARG A 34 11.08 4.61 -3.11
C ARG A 34 10.83 3.38 -2.23
N THR A 35 11.88 2.71 -1.75
CA THR A 35 11.78 1.58 -0.84
C THR A 35 11.11 1.97 0.48
N GLU A 36 11.49 3.09 1.08
CA GLU A 36 10.88 3.55 2.34
C GLU A 36 9.43 4.01 2.14
N ASN A 37 9.12 4.66 1.01
CA ASN A 37 7.75 5.02 0.65
C ASN A 37 6.85 3.77 0.57
N TRP A 38 7.34 2.73 -0.10
CA TRP A 38 6.67 1.43 -0.21
C TRP A 38 6.49 0.75 1.15
N ARG A 39 7.55 0.69 1.97
CA ARG A 39 7.48 0.07 3.30
C ARG A 39 6.42 0.74 4.17
N ARG A 40 6.41 2.08 4.24
CA ARG A 40 5.39 2.83 4.99
C ARG A 40 3.99 2.62 4.46
N ALA A 41 3.83 2.58 3.14
CA ALA A 41 2.54 2.26 2.53
C ALA A 41 2.03 0.87 2.94
N ALA A 42 2.90 -0.15 2.94
CA ALA A 42 2.54 -1.49 3.37
C ALA A 42 2.08 -1.54 4.84
N HIS A 43 2.68 -0.72 5.73
CA HIS A 43 2.21 -0.56 7.11
C HIS A 43 0.81 0.07 7.19
N VAL A 44 0.55 1.12 6.42
CA VAL A 44 -0.79 1.75 6.38
C VAL A 44 -1.83 0.78 5.83
N ALA A 45 -1.49 0.05 4.75
CA ALA A 45 -2.37 -0.97 4.20
C ALA A 45 -2.72 -2.07 5.21
N ARG A 46 -1.74 -2.52 6.01
CA ARG A 46 -1.99 -3.45 7.11
C ARG A 46 -2.97 -2.89 8.13
N GLN A 47 -2.80 -1.65 8.57
CA GLN A 47 -3.70 -1.03 9.56
C GLN A 47 -5.12 -0.89 9.00
N PHE A 48 -5.25 -0.55 7.72
CA PHE A 48 -6.56 -0.49 7.06
C PHE A 48 -7.23 -1.86 6.97
N ASN A 49 -6.47 -2.91 6.66
CA ASN A 49 -6.97 -4.28 6.69
C ASN A 49 -7.44 -4.67 8.11
N GLU A 50 -6.66 -4.32 9.15
CA GLU A 50 -7.02 -4.56 10.56
C GLU A 50 -8.29 -3.79 10.97
N ALA A 51 -8.51 -2.60 10.40
CA ALA A 51 -9.73 -1.81 10.58
C ALA A 51 -10.92 -2.29 9.73
N GLY A 52 -10.75 -3.33 8.90
CA GLY A 52 -11.81 -3.91 8.08
C GLY A 52 -12.01 -3.29 6.69
N LEU A 53 -11.06 -2.48 6.22
CA LEU A 53 -11.09 -1.89 4.88
C LEU A 53 -10.38 -2.78 3.85
N LEU A 54 -10.91 -2.80 2.63
CA LEU A 54 -10.18 -3.26 1.46
C LEU A 54 -9.22 -2.16 0.99
N THR A 55 -7.91 -2.42 1.05
CA THR A 55 -6.92 -1.46 0.57
C THR A 55 -6.42 -1.82 -0.83
N LEU A 56 -6.59 -0.91 -1.78
CA LEU A 56 -5.97 -1.03 -3.11
C LEU A 56 -4.67 -0.24 -3.14
N ALA A 57 -3.54 -0.95 -3.16
CA ALA A 57 -2.21 -0.34 -3.18
C ALA A 57 -1.82 0.03 -4.62
N ALA A 58 -1.93 1.31 -4.99
CA ALA A 58 -1.56 1.85 -6.29
C ALA A 58 -0.12 2.38 -6.28
N PHE A 59 0.85 1.48 -6.45
CA PHE A 59 2.28 1.80 -6.44
C PHE A 59 2.94 1.32 -7.73
N VAL A 60 3.82 2.16 -8.29
CA VAL A 60 4.70 1.77 -9.40
C VAL A 60 5.74 0.80 -8.86
N ALA A 61 5.40 -0.49 -8.96
CA ALA A 61 6.14 -1.70 -8.63
C ALA A 61 6.72 -1.80 -7.20
N PRO A 62 6.40 -2.87 -6.48
CA PRO A 62 7.41 -3.60 -5.75
C PRO A 62 8.04 -4.58 -6.74
N ASP A 63 9.36 -4.53 -6.89
CA ASP A 63 10.12 -5.67 -7.37
C ASP A 63 9.78 -6.95 -6.56
N ALA A 64 10.36 -8.09 -6.92
CA ALA A 64 10.10 -9.33 -6.20
C ALA A 64 10.36 -9.18 -4.68
N GLU A 65 11.40 -8.43 -4.31
CA GLU A 65 11.76 -8.12 -2.93
C GLU A 65 10.67 -7.31 -2.22
N GLY A 66 10.16 -6.24 -2.83
CA GLY A 66 9.09 -5.43 -2.25
C GLY A 66 7.79 -6.21 -2.04
N ARG A 67 7.48 -7.18 -2.92
CA ARG A 67 6.31 -8.05 -2.78
C ARG A 67 6.46 -9.00 -1.61
N GLU A 68 7.63 -9.62 -1.47
CA GLU A 68 7.91 -10.50 -0.33
C GLU A 68 7.92 -9.74 0.99
N GLN A 69 8.49 -8.52 1.04
CA GLN A 69 8.40 -7.67 2.23
C GLN A 69 6.94 -7.37 2.60
N ALA A 70 6.09 -7.02 1.63
CA ALA A 70 4.68 -6.75 1.90
C ALA A 70 3.93 -8.00 2.38
N LYS A 71 4.20 -9.18 1.79
CA LYS A 71 3.63 -10.46 2.26
C LYS A 71 4.04 -10.76 3.69
N ALA A 72 5.32 -10.59 4.03
CA ALA A 72 5.82 -10.81 5.38
C ALA A 72 5.18 -9.83 6.39
N LEU A 73 4.95 -8.58 5.98
CA LEU A 73 4.41 -7.54 6.86
C LEU A 73 2.89 -7.65 7.06
N ILE A 74 2.13 -7.84 5.97
CA ILE A 74 0.66 -7.83 5.95
C ILE A 74 0.09 -9.21 6.27
N GLY A 75 0.81 -10.27 5.92
CA GLY A 75 0.37 -11.66 6.00
C GLY A 75 -0.23 -12.14 4.67
N THR A 76 0.10 -13.39 4.30
CA THR A 76 -0.32 -14.02 3.03
C THR A 76 -1.84 -14.12 2.89
N GLU A 77 -2.57 -14.27 3.99
CA GLU A 77 -4.04 -14.36 4.00
C GLU A 77 -4.73 -13.00 3.80
N ARG A 78 -3.98 -11.90 3.91
CA ARG A 78 -4.51 -10.52 3.90
C ARG A 78 -3.96 -9.68 2.75
N LEU A 79 -3.21 -10.28 1.84
CA LEU A 79 -2.59 -9.59 0.71
C LEU A 79 -2.74 -10.41 -0.57
N ILE A 80 -3.19 -9.74 -1.63
CA ILE A 80 -3.20 -10.27 -2.99
C ILE A 80 -2.33 -9.33 -3.84
N THR A 81 -1.39 -9.91 -4.60
CA THR A 81 -0.56 -9.18 -5.57
C THR A 81 -0.93 -9.64 -6.98
N VAL A 82 -1.11 -8.69 -7.90
CA VAL A 82 -1.39 -8.95 -9.34
C VAL A 82 -0.17 -8.65 -10.20
#